data_AF-A0A971KGV3-F1
#
_entry.id   AF-A0A971KGV3-F1
#
_cell.length_a   1.000
_cell.length_b   1.000
_cell.length_c   1.000
_cell.angle_alpha   90.00
_cell.angle_beta   90.00
_cell.angle_gamma   90.00
#
_symmetry.space_group_name_H-M   'P 1'
#
loop_
_entity.id
_entity.type
_entity.pdbx_description
1 polymer ?
#
loop_
_entity_poly.entity_id
_entity_poly.type
_entity_poly.pdbx_seq_one_letter_code
_entity_poly.pdbx_strand_id
1 'polypeptide(L)'
;MNEQQAVEKKPKVIIMANLTKEEVFAVMQAAKRQLENPRDIAFAMATAHSLEMKLADLVDDIAKEHAYFAQKAKEYSQKTEQDGSDS
;
A
#
# COMPACT_ATOMS: atom_id res chain seq x y z
N MET A 1 15.19 -26.42 16.81
CA MET A 1 14.96 -24.96 16.75
C MET A 1 14.83 -24.65 15.27
N ASN A 2 13.61 -24.45 14.76
CA ASN A 2 13.43 -24.01 13.38
C ASN A 2 13.11 -22.52 13.45
N GLU A 3 14.10 -21.70 13.10
CA GLU A 3 13.87 -20.31 12.70
C GLU A 3 12.96 -20.35 11.47
N GLN A 4 11.66 -20.24 11.70
CA GLN A 4 10.77 -19.68 10.70
C GLN A 4 11.22 -18.24 10.53
N GLN A 5 12.16 -18.02 9.62
CA GLN A 5 12.43 -16.71 9.06
C GLN A 5 11.07 -16.13 8.69
N ALA A 6 10.65 -15.08 9.40
CA ALA A 6 9.47 -14.33 9.03
C ALA A 6 9.75 -13.81 7.62
N VAL A 7 9.20 -14.49 6.61
CA VAL A 7 9.24 -14.01 5.24
C VAL A 7 8.55 -12.66 5.31
N GLU A 8 9.30 -11.56 5.19
CA GLU A 8 8.71 -10.25 5.02
C GLU A 8 7.76 -10.36 3.83
N LYS A 9 6.45 -10.37 4.12
CA LYS A 9 5.44 -10.43 3.08
C LYS A 9 5.55 -9.12 2.33
N LYS A 10 6.14 -9.17 1.13
CA LYS A 10 6.08 -8.07 0.18
C LYS A 10 4.60 -7.67 0.02
N PRO A 11 4.28 -6.36 0.05
CA PRO A 11 2.91 -5.91 -0.07
C PRO A 11 2.34 -6.33 -1.42
N LYS A 12 1.03 -6.57 -1.46
CA LYS A 12 0.32 -6.85 -2.71
C LYS A 12 0.21 -5.54 -3.47
N VAL A 13 0.55 -5.51 -4.75
CA VAL A 13 0.50 -4.28 -5.56
C VAL A 13 -0.57 -4.42 -6.65
N ILE A 14 -1.40 -3.38 -6.79
CA ILE A 14 -2.36 -3.23 -7.88
C ILE A 14 -2.03 -1.94 -8.63
N ILE A 15 -1.64 -2.09 -9.89
CA ILE A 15 -1.29 -0.97 -10.80
C ILE A 15 -2.46 -0.75 -11.76
N MET A 16 -2.94 0.48 -11.84
CA MET A 16 -4.10 0.88 -12.62
C MET A 16 -3.69 1.91 -13.67
N ALA A 17 -3.94 1.64 -14.95
CA ALA A 17 -3.59 2.55 -16.04
C ALA A 17 -4.84 2.94 -16.83
N ASN A 18 -4.90 4.21 -17.25
CA ASN A 18 -5.95 4.75 -18.14
C ASN A 18 -7.39 4.57 -17.63
N LEU A 19 -7.57 4.56 -16.31
CA LEU A 19 -8.89 4.49 -15.66
C LEU A 19 -9.34 5.89 -15.24
N THR A 20 -10.63 6.13 -15.36
CA THR A 20 -11.30 7.28 -14.74
C THR A 20 -11.28 7.15 -13.22
N LYS A 21 -11.54 8.26 -12.52
CA LYS A 21 -11.57 8.28 -11.06
C LYS A 21 -12.62 7.31 -10.52
N GLU A 22 -13.78 7.26 -11.16
CA GLU A 22 -14.91 6.40 -10.79
C GLU A 22 -14.52 4.91 -10.91
N GLU A 23 -13.83 4.55 -11.99
CA GLU A 23 -13.37 3.18 -12.22
C GLU A 23 -12.26 2.79 -11.23
N VAL A 24 -11.34 3.71 -10.90
CA VAL A 24 -10.32 3.49 -9.86
C VAL A 24 -10.98 3.16 -8.53
N PHE A 25 -11.99 3.94 -8.11
CA PHE A 25 -12.72 3.65 -6.88
C PHE A 25 -13.43 2.30 -6.94
N ALA A 26 -14.04 1.94 -8.07
CA ALA A 26 -14.70 0.65 -8.23
C ALA A 26 -13.71 -0.52 -8.09
N VAL A 27 -12.54 -0.43 -8.73
CA VAL A 27 -11.47 -1.45 -8.65
C VAL A 27 -10.94 -1.57 -7.22
N MET A 28 -10.66 -0.45 -6.56
CA MET A 28 -10.21 -0.44 -5.17
C MET A 28 -11.23 -1.14 -4.25
N GLN A 29 -12.51 -0.80 -4.39
CA GLN A 29 -13.56 -1.42 -3.57
C GLN A 29 -13.72 -2.91 -3.86
N ALA A 30 -13.63 -3.34 -5.12
CA ALA A 30 -13.67 -4.75 -5.49
C ALA A 30 -12.49 -5.51 -4.86
N ALA A 31 -11.26 -5.02 -5.00
CA ALA A 31 -10.07 -5.64 -4.42
C ALA A 31 -10.14 -5.73 -2.89
N LYS A 32 -10.56 -4.65 -2.22
CA LYS A 32 -10.71 -4.62 -0.75
C LYS A 32 -11.81 -5.55 -0.23
N ARG A 33 -12.84 -5.87 -1.03
CA ARG A 33 -13.88 -6.84 -0.65
C ARG A 33 -13.43 -8.30 -0.76
N GLN A 34 -12.51 -8.59 -1.67
CA GLN A 34 -12.10 -9.96 -1.98
C GLN A 34 -10.82 -10.40 -1.27
N LEU A 35 -10.02 -9.46 -0.75
CA LEU A 35 -8.74 -9.75 -0.13
C LEU A 35 -8.81 -9.58 1.40
N GLU A 36 -8.32 -10.58 2.13
CA GLU A 36 -8.45 -10.71 3.59
C GLU A 36 -7.93 -9.51 4.39
N ASN A 37 -6.83 -8.89 3.96
CA ASN A 37 -6.28 -7.70 4.60
C ASN A 37 -6.10 -6.56 3.59
N PRO A 38 -7.10 -5.67 3.48
CA PRO A 38 -7.07 -4.51 2.60
C PRO A 38 -5.89 -3.55 2.84
N ARG A 39 -5.34 -3.53 4.06
CA ARG A 39 -4.25 -2.61 4.44
C ARG A 39 -2.89 -3.04 3.86
N ASP A 40 -2.77 -4.31 3.46
CA ASP A 40 -1.55 -4.87 2.88
C ASP A 40 -1.48 -4.66 1.36
N ILE A 41 -2.46 -3.96 0.78
CA ILE A 41 -2.55 -3.71 -0.66
C ILE A 41 -2.11 -2.28 -0.95
N ALA A 42 -1.05 -2.16 -1.73
CA ALA A 42 -0.63 -0.92 -2.36
C ALA A 42 -1.40 -0.72 -3.67
N PHE A 43 -2.08 0.41 -3.81
CA PHE A 43 -2.75 0.81 -5.04
C PHE A 43 -1.96 1.96 -5.68
N ALA A 44 -1.65 1.84 -6.97
CA ALA A 44 -0.94 2.88 -7.71
C ALA A 44 -1.61 3.16 -9.06
N MET A 45 -1.64 4.43 -9.45
CA MET A 45 -1.97 4.84 -10.82
C MET A 45 -0.70 4.86 -11.65
N ALA A 46 -0.75 4.25 -12.83
CA ALA A 46 0.33 4.34 -13.80
C ALA A 46 0.44 5.79 -14.30
N THR A 47 1.66 6.32 -14.24
CA THR A 47 2.07 7.57 -14.88
C THR A 47 2.79 7.26 -16.20
N ALA A 48 2.96 8.27 -17.06
CA ALA A 48 3.72 8.13 -18.30
C ALA A 48 5.12 7.53 -18.06
N HIS A 49 5.79 7.96 -16.99
CA HIS A 49 7.08 7.42 -16.60
C HIS A 49 7.02 5.95 -16.18
N SER A 50 6.05 5.58 -15.32
CA SER A 50 5.94 4.20 -14.83
C SER A 50 5.65 3.18 -15.92
N LEU A 51 5.05 3.60 -17.05
CA LEU A 51 4.78 2.74 -18.20
C LEU A 51 6.05 2.32 -18.95
N GLU A 52 7.14 3.06 -18.79
CA GLU A 52 8.45 2.77 -19.39
C GLU A 52 9.36 1.96 -18.46
N MET A 53 8.96 1.77 -17.20
CA MET A 53 9.72 1.02 -16.21
C MET A 53 9.57 -0.49 -16.39
N LYS A 54 10.58 -1.25 -15.95
CA LYS A 54 10.41 -2.69 -15.78
C LYS A 54 9.41 -2.93 -14.66
N LEU A 55 8.48 -3.87 -14.87
CA LEU A 55 7.45 -4.20 -13.90
C LEU A 55 8.03 -4.56 -12.52
N ALA A 56 9.16 -5.26 -12.46
CA ALA A 56 9.82 -5.61 -11.20
C ALA A 56 10.26 -4.38 -10.40
N ASP A 57 10.89 -3.41 -11.07
CA ASP A 57 11.36 -2.17 -10.44
C ASP A 57 10.16 -1.33 -9.97
N LEU A 58 9.13 -1.21 -10.80
CA LEU A 58 7.91 -0.49 -10.47
C LEU A 58 7.18 -1.10 -9.25
N VAL A 59 7.07 -2.43 -9.20
CA VAL A 59 6.45 -3.13 -8.06
C VAL A 59 7.25 -2.89 -6.77
N ASP A 60 8.58 -2.99 -6.83
CA ASP A 60 9.42 -2.77 -5.66
C ASP A 60 9.37 -1.30 -5.19
N ASP A 61 9.28 -0.33 -6.09
CA ASP A 61 9.16 1.08 -5.72
C ASP A 61 7.81 1.40 -5.06
N ILE A 62 6.70 0.93 -5.64
CA ILE A 62 5.37 1.08 -5.03
C ILE A 62 5.30 0.40 -3.65
N ALA A 63 5.94 -0.77 -3.50
CA ALA A 63 5.99 -1.47 -2.23
C ALA A 63 6.69 -0.65 -1.13
N LYS A 64 7.83 -0.01 -1.47
CA LYS A 64 8.58 0.85 -0.53
C LYS A 64 7.76 2.08 -0.14
N GLU A 65 7.13 2.75 -1.11
CA GLU A 65 6.28 3.91 -0.85
C GLU A 65 5.11 3.55 0.08
N HIS A 66 4.41 2.44 -0.19
CA HIS A 66 3.32 1.96 0.66
C HIS A 66 3.78 1.68 2.09
N ALA A 67 4.93 1.01 2.26
CA ALA A 67 5.50 0.75 3.58
C ALA A 67 5.84 2.04 4.34
N TYR A 68 6.44 3.02 3.66
CA TYR A 68 6.76 4.33 4.22
C TYR A 68 5.50 5.05 4.70
N PHE A 69 4.46 5.14 3.87
CA PHE A 69 3.21 5.81 4.24
C PHE A 69 2.45 5.04 5.33
N ALA A 70 2.46 3.71 5.31
CA ALA A 70 1.86 2.89 6.36
C ALA A 70 2.56 3.09 7.71
N GLN A 71 3.88 3.23 7.72
CA GLN A 71 4.65 3.54 8.93
C GLN A 71 4.31 4.94 9.45
N LYS A 72 4.31 5.95 8.57
CA LYS A 72 3.96 7.33 8.94
C LYS A 72 2.55 7.44 9.51
N ALA A 73 1.57 6.75 8.93
CA ALA A 73 0.20 6.73 9.43
C ALA A 73 0.10 6.18 10.87
N LYS A 74 0.92 5.17 11.23
CA LYS A 74 1.02 4.64 12.60
C LYS A 74 1.66 5.64 13.57
N GLU A 75 2.69 6.36 13.13
CA GLU A 75 3.37 7.37 13.95
C GLU A 75 2.43 8.54 14.31
N TYR A 76 1.61 9.01 13.36
CA TYR A 76 0.64 10.09 13.64
C TYR A 76 -0.48 9.65 14.59
N SER A 77 -1.01 8.44 14.43
CA SER A 77 -2.09 7.93 15.28
C SER A 77 -1.63 7.69 16.72
N GLN A 78 -0.37 7.30 16.94
CA GLN A 78 0.19 7.15 18.29
C GLN A 78 0.47 8.48 19.01
N LYS A 79 0.84 9.54 18.27
CA LYS A 79 1.05 10.87 18.85
C LYS A 79 -0.25 11.53 19.32
N THR A 80 -1.33 11.38 18.56
CA THR A 80 -2.65 11.93 18.91
C THR A 80 -3.28 11.28 20.15
N GLU A 81 -2.87 10.06 20.49
CA GLU A 81 -3.33 9.35 21.70
C GLU A 81 -2.55 9.75 22.95
N GLN A 82 -1.28 10.20 22.83
CA GLN A 82 -0.47 10.68 23.95
C GLN A 82 -0.73 12.15 24.32
N ASP A 83 -1.03 13.02 23.35
CA ASP A 83 -1.33 14.44 23.61
C ASP A 83 -2.77 14.67 24.14
N GLY A 84 -3.64 13.66 24.09
CA GLY A 84 -5.03 13.75 24.57
C GLY A 84 -5.26 13.31 26.02
N SER A 85 -4.23 12.86 26.74
CA SER A 85 -4.34 12.34 28.12
C SER A 85 -3.81 13.28 29.21
N ASP A 86 -3.44 14.53 28.86
CA ASP A 86 -2.92 15.52 29.80
C ASP A 86 -3.78 16.81 29.83
N SER A 87 -5.11 16.68 29.71
CA SER A 87 -6.07 17.79 29.88
C SER A 87 -7.35 17.35 30.58
#